data_AF-A0A3P0XC39-F1
#
_entry.id   AF-A0A3P0XC39-F1
#
_cell.length_a   1.000
_cell.length_b   1.000
_cell.length_c   1.000
_cell.angle_alpha   90.00
_cell.angle_beta   90.00
_cell.angle_gamma   90.00
#
_symmetry.space_group_name_H-M   'P 1'
#
loop_
_entity.id
_entity.type
_entity.pdbx_description
1 polymer ?
#
loop_
_entity_poly.entity_id
_entity_poly.type
_entity_poly.pdbx_seq_one_letter_code
_entity_poly.pdbx_strand_id
1 'polypeptide(L)' 'MQVLAIDGMHCDACVRRVTQALGSLPGVRVESVKIGEARVLAEPACDEEIRGAIASAGFNVTDLHASS' A
#
# COMPACT_ATOMS: atom_id res chain seq x y z
N MET A 1 5.07 -8.07 -9.16
CA MET A 1 4.00 -7.72 -8.20
C MET A 1 4.69 -7.18 -6.95
N GLN A 2 4.27 -6.05 -6.38
CA GLN A 2 4.87 -5.50 -5.17
C GLN A 2 4.07 -5.91 -3.93
N VAL A 3 4.79 -6.26 -2.86
CA VAL A 3 4.22 -6.56 -1.54
C VAL A 3 4.72 -5.49 -0.57
N LEU A 4 3.79 -4.92 0.18
CA LEU A 4 4.04 -3.88 1.16
C LEU A 4 3.67 -4.38 2.55
N ALA A 5 4.59 -4.31 3.50
CA ALA A 5 4.26 -4.48 4.91
C ALA A 5 3.89 -3.11 5.50
N ILE A 6 2.75 -3.07 6.21
CA ILE A 6 2.19 -1.82 6.72
C ILE A 6 1.95 -1.94 8.22
N ASP A 7 2.54 -1.02 8.98
CA ASP A 7 2.33 -0.89 10.42
C ASP A 7 1.12 0.00 10.74
N GLY A 8 0.44 -0.30 11.85
CA GLY A 8 -0.75 0.44 12.33
C GLY A 8 -2.09 0.02 11.69
N MET A 9 -2.09 -0.88 10.71
CA MET A 9 -3.30 -1.38 10.07
C MET A 9 -3.89 -2.58 10.83
N HIS A 10 -4.68 -2.34 11.88
CA HIS A 10 -5.25 -3.40 12.74
C HIS A 10 -6.78 -3.57 12.67
N CYS A 11 -7.48 -2.78 11.85
CA CYS A 11 -8.94 -2.84 11.69
C CYS A 11 -9.36 -2.90 10.21
N ASP A 12 -10.53 -3.47 9.92
CA ASP A 12 -11.16 -3.44 8.58
C ASP A 12 -11.31 -2.03 8.00
N ALA A 13 -11.60 -1.04 8.86
CA ALA A 13 -11.66 0.36 8.44
C ALA A 13 -10.30 0.88 7.94
N CYS A 14 -9.19 0.40 8.52
CA CYS A 14 -7.83 0.76 8.10
C CYS A 14 -7.49 0.15 6.73
N VAL A 15 -7.89 -1.11 6.52
CA VAL A 15 -7.76 -1.80 5.22
C VAL A 15 -8.46 -1.00 4.12
N ARG A 16 -9.70 -0.56 4.37
CA ARG A 16 -10.48 0.26 3.42
C ARG A 16 -9.77 1.58 3.07
N ARG A 17 -9.24 2.29 4.08
CA ARG A 17 -8.51 3.56 3.88
C ARG A 17 -7.28 3.38 3.01
N VAL A 18 -6.45 2.38 3.31
CA VAL A 18 -5.24 2.11 2.52
C VAL A 18 -5.58 1.67 1.10
N THR A 19 -6.60 0.81 0.93
CA THR A 19 -7.08 0.40 -0.40
C THR A 19 -7.47 1.62 -1.24
N GLN A 20 -8.19 2.58 -0.65
CA GLN A 20 -8.63 3.78 -1.33
C GLN A 20 -7.48 4.75 -1.64
N ALA A 21 -6.53 4.91 -0.70
CA ALA A 21 -5.33 5.72 -0.91
C ALA A 21 -4.48 5.18 -2.07
N LEU A 22 -4.19 3.88 -2.06
CA LEU A 22 -3.42 3.21 -3.12
C LEU A 22 -4.15 3.22 -4.46
N GLY A 23 -5.46 2.99 -4.46
CA GLY A 23 -6.28 3.00 -5.69
C GLY A 23 -6.47 4.39 -6.31
N SER A 24 -6.09 5.45 -5.59
CA SER A 24 -6.11 6.83 -6.12
C SER A 24 -4.81 7.22 -6.82
N LEU A 25 -3.75 6.40 -6.71
CA LEU A 25 -2.46 6.69 -7.33
C LEU A 25 -2.44 6.29 -8.81
N PRO A 26 -1.96 7.16 -9.71
CA PRO A 26 -1.76 6.80 -11.11
C PRO A 26 -0.65 5.75 -11.23
N GLY A 27 -0.86 4.73 -12.07
CA GLY A 27 0.15 3.67 -12.28
C GLY A 27 0.18 2.60 -11.18
N VAL A 28 -0.65 2.71 -10.14
CA VAL A 28 -0.79 1.69 -9.08
C VAL A 28 -2.11 0.95 -9.25
N ARG A 29 -2.04 -0.37 -9.35
CA ARG A 29 -3.22 -1.26 -9.34
C ARG A 29 -3.22 -2.08 -8.06
N VAL A 30 -4.26 -1.90 -7.25
CA VAL A 30 -4.44 -2.66 -6.01
C VAL A 30 -4.97 -4.04 -6.32
N GLU A 31 -4.24 -5.08 -5.92
CA GLU A 31 -4.63 -6.47 -6.14
C GLU A 31 -5.33 -7.03 -4.90
N SER A 32 -4.78 -6.77 -3.72
CA SER A 32 -5.36 -7.22 -2.44
C SER A 32 -4.79 -6.40 -1.29
N VAL A 33 -5.61 -6.11 -0.29
CA VAL A 33 -5.16 -5.46 0.96
C VAL A 33 -5.72 -6.24 2.12
N LYS A 34 -4.85 -6.55 3.09
CA LYS A 34 -5.18 -7.23 4.34
C LYS A 34 -4.45 -6.53 5.49
N ILE A 35 -4.88 -6.81 6.71
CA ILE A 35 -4.25 -6.32 7.94
C ILE A 35 -2.74 -6.63 7.88
N GLY A 36 -1.92 -5.58 7.93
CA GLY A 36 -0.45 -5.68 7.91
C GLY A 36 0.22 -5.84 6.55
N GLU A 37 -0.51 -6.07 5.45
CA GLU A 37 0.08 -6.31 4.13
C GLU A 37 -0.82 -5.80 2.99
N ALA A 38 -0.23 -5.09 2.01
CA ALA A 38 -0.88 -4.76 0.76
C ALA A 38 -0.12 -5.36 -0.43
N ARG A 39 -0.86 -5.79 -1.45
CA ARG A 39 -0.35 -6.28 -2.73
C ARG A 39 -0.82 -5.36 -3.84
N VAL A 40 0.13 -4.85 -4.61
CA VAL A 40 -0.13 -3.95 -5.71
C VAL A 40 0.72 -4.31 -6.93
N LEU A 41 0.19 -4.00 -8.10
CA LEU A 41 0.93 -3.94 -9.35
C LEU A 41 1.29 -2.48 -9.58
N ALA A 42 2.56 -2.15 -9.38
CA ALA A 42 3.13 -0.85 -9.65
C ALA A 42 4.59 -1.00 -10.08
N GLU A 43 5.09 0.01 -10.78
CA GLU A 43 6.50 0.11 -11.12
C GLU A 43 7.30 0.61 -9.91
N PRO A 44 8.60 0.26 -9.79
CA PRO A 44 9.45 0.73 -8.68
C PRO A 44 9.57 2.26 -8.60
N ALA A 45 9.25 2.97 -9.69
CA ALA A 45 9.18 4.42 -9.69
C ALA A 45 8.04 4.98 -8.80
N CYS A 46 6.98 4.20 -8.56
CA CYS A 46 5.84 4.59 -7.71
C CYS A 46 6.09 4.34 -6.21
N ASP A 47 7.23 3.77 -5.81
CA ASP A 47 7.49 3.37 -4.43
C ASP A 47 7.36 4.55 -3.45
N GLU A 48 7.86 5.73 -3.83
CA GLU A 48 7.78 6.94 -3.02
C GLU A 48 6.34 7.47 -2.92
N GLU A 49 5.59 7.47 -4.03
CA GLU A 49 4.18 7.88 -4.06
C GLU A 49 3.31 6.95 -3.20
N ILE A 50 3.56 5.64 -3.29
CA ILE A 50 2.86 4.62 -2.50
C ILE A 50 3.11 4.84 -1.00
N ARG A 51 4.38 5.01 -0.61
CA ARG A 51 4.73 5.32 0.79
C ARG A 51 4.08 6.62 1.24
N GLY A 52 4.10 7.66 0.42
CA GLY A 52 3.47 8.95 0.69
C GLY A 52 1.96 8.86 0.90
N ALA A 53 1.25 8.13 0.04
CA ALA A 53 -0.19 7.93 0.15
C ALA A 53 -0.57 7.16 1.43
N ILE A 54 0.19 6.12 1.77
CA ILE A 54 -0.02 5.33 2.99
C ILE A 54 0.28 6.20 4.24
N ALA A 55 1.35 6.99 4.22
CA ALA A 55 1.69 7.93 5.28
C ALA A 55 0.62 9.01 5.47
N SER A 56 0.09 9.56 4.38
CA SER A 56 -1.01 10.53 4.41
C SER A 56 -2.30 9.93 5.00
N ALA A 57 -2.53 8.63 4.78
CA ALA A 57 -3.63 7.89 5.42
C ALA A 57 -3.39 7.56 6.91
N GLY A 58 -2.21 7.88 7.45
CA GLY A 58 -1.84 7.70 8.85
C GLY A 58 -1.20 6.35 9.18
N PHE A 59 -0.65 5.66 8.19
CA PHE A 59 0.01 4.36 8.34
C PHE A 59 1.47 4.43 7.88
N ASN A 60 2.29 3.45 8.25
CA ASN A 60 3.69 3.44 7.86
C ASN A 60 4.05 2.17 7.09
N VAL A 61 4.72 2.31 5.95
CA VAL A 61 5.26 1.16 5.21
C VAL A 61 6.59 0.76 5.84
N THR A 62 6.66 -0.45 6.39
CA THR A 62 7.87 -0.97 7.05
C THR A 62 8.73 -1.79 6.10
N ASP A 63 8.13 -2.38 5.08
CA ASP A 63 8.82 -3.14 4.04
C ASP A 63 8.11 -2.97 2.71
N LEU A 64 8.88 -2.86 1.63
CA LEU A 64 8.37 -2.79 0.27
C LEU A 64 9.35 -3.55 -0.61
N HIS A 65 8.89 -4.66 -1.20
CA HIS A 65 9.69 -5.43 -2.13
C HIS A 65 8.86 -5.87 -3.35
N ALA A 66 9.50 -5.85 -4.51
CA ALA A 66 8.97 -6.47 -5.70
C ALA A 66 9.16 -7.99 -5.59
N SER A 67 8.07 -8.73 -5.57
CA SER A 67 8.07 -10.18 -5.74
C SER A 67 8.01 -10.47 -7.25
N SER A 68 9.10 -11.05 -7.74
CA SER A 68 9.33 -11.43 -9.15
C SER A 68 8.49 -12.64 -9.57
#